data_AF-A0A838R7P7-F1
#
_entry.id   AF-A0A838R7P7-F1
#
_cell.length_a   1.000
_cell.length_b   1.000
_cell.length_c   1.000
_cell.angle_alpha   90.00
_cell.angle_beta   90.00
_cell.angle_gamma   90.00
#
_symmetry.space_group_name_H-M   'P 1'
#
loop_
_entity.id
_entity.type
_entity.pdbx_description
1 polymer ?
#
loop_
_entity_poly.entity_id
_entity_poly.type
_entity_poly.pdbx_seq_one_letter_code
_entity_poly.pdbx_strand_id
1 'polypeptide(L)'
;MASPPADADGPQLQLNSQSLDFVERLYADYVANPEAAPSDWRSLFGRLGNGQPAAHAPLRTPPQKLAPVAAPAPTQELPAVARNGHAKPDDLAARQERVDQLIRNYRVRGHIISDIDPLDQARPRPPELDPAYYGFTEADLDRVFSTRTMQGPKQRTLREILSWLQNTYCRAIGVQFMHIDDLKVREWLQSRMEETENRIELTRDDQLRILRRLTDAASFETFLQTKFTGAKSFSLEGGESLIPLLDLAIEKAGNDGAAEVVLAMAHRGRLNVLCNVIGKSPREIFREFMDLEAPERTGPGDVKYHLGYSGDWTTGTGNKVHLSLCFNPSHLEYVNGVALGRMRAKQDRFGDSQRRHGLVILIHGDAAFAGEGVVQETLNLSELKGYRVGGTLHVIVNNQIGFTTTPTEARSSVYATDVAKLLQIPIFHVNGEDPEAVAQAVRLALDFRNEFQRDAVIDMYCYR
;
A
#
# COMPACT_ATOMS: atom_id res chain seq x y z
N MET A 1 44.27 -5.88 -49.41
CA MET A 1 43.65 -5.70 -48.08
C MET A 1 42.56 -4.67 -48.26
N ALA A 2 41.31 -5.12 -48.39
CA ALA A 2 40.16 -4.29 -48.70
C ALA A 2 39.52 -3.81 -47.39
N SER A 3 39.32 -2.50 -47.28
CA SER A 3 38.61 -1.82 -46.20
C SER A 3 37.13 -2.24 -46.16
N PRO A 4 36.49 -2.28 -44.98
CA PRO A 4 35.06 -2.60 -44.86
C PRO A 4 34.21 -1.45 -45.43
N PRO A 5 32.95 -1.73 -45.84
CA PRO A 5 32.07 -0.73 -46.41
C PRO A 5 31.58 0.26 -45.33
N ALA A 6 31.37 1.51 -45.74
CA ALA A 6 30.81 2.57 -44.92
C ALA A 6 29.35 2.25 -44.56
N ASP A 7 29.00 2.42 -43.28
CA ASP A 7 27.63 2.36 -42.78
C ASP A 7 26.76 3.39 -43.53
N ALA A 8 25.73 2.89 -44.22
CA ALA A 8 24.77 3.68 -44.98
C ALA A 8 23.48 3.94 -44.18
N ASP A 9 23.61 4.16 -42.87
CA ASP A 9 22.47 4.55 -42.03
C ASP A 9 22.66 6.00 -41.57
N GLY A 10 21.85 6.90 -42.14
CA GLY A 10 21.72 8.28 -41.68
C GLY A 10 21.18 8.35 -40.23
N PRO A 11 21.18 9.54 -39.62
CA PRO A 11 20.84 9.71 -38.20
C PRO A 11 19.47 9.11 -37.89
N GLN A 12 19.44 8.09 -37.01
CA GLN A 12 18.21 7.51 -36.51
C GLN A 12 17.50 8.48 -35.58
N LEU A 13 16.33 8.94 -36.00
CA LEU A 13 15.50 9.86 -35.23
C LEU A 13 14.88 9.13 -34.03
N GLN A 14 15.39 9.38 -32.82
CA GLN A 14 14.79 8.84 -31.59
C GLN A 14 13.56 9.65 -31.21
N LEU A 15 12.38 9.06 -31.43
CA LEU A 15 11.08 9.62 -31.04
C LEU A 15 10.81 9.30 -29.56
N ASN A 16 10.59 10.32 -28.73
CA ASN A 16 10.09 10.17 -27.37
C ASN A 16 8.65 10.68 -27.25
N SER A 17 7.92 10.25 -26.22
CA SER A 17 6.49 10.58 -26.01
C SER A 17 6.23 12.08 -25.78
N GLN A 18 7.28 12.86 -25.46
CA GLN A 18 7.19 14.31 -25.29
C GLN A 18 7.09 15.07 -26.62
N SER A 19 7.32 14.40 -27.75
CA SER A 19 7.33 15.03 -29.08
C SER A 19 6.06 14.74 -29.89
N LEU A 20 5.05 14.09 -29.32
CA LEU A 20 3.88 13.57 -30.04
C LEU A 20 3.10 14.69 -30.78
N ASP A 21 2.79 15.78 -30.09
CA ASP A 21 2.08 16.95 -30.65
C ASP A 21 2.83 17.56 -31.85
N PHE A 22 4.16 17.59 -31.79
CA PHE A 22 5.00 18.11 -32.87
C PHE A 22 4.97 17.17 -34.08
N VAL A 23 5.05 15.86 -33.84
CA VAL A 23 5.04 14.85 -34.90
C VAL A 23 3.67 14.73 -35.57
N GLU A 24 2.58 14.85 -34.80
CA GLU A 24 1.21 14.84 -35.34
C GLU A 24 0.94 16.04 -36.24
N ARG A 25 1.39 17.24 -35.84
CA ARG A 25 1.29 18.44 -36.68
C ARG A 25 2.12 18.29 -37.96
N LEU A 26 3.35 17.80 -37.84
CA LEU A 26 4.24 17.59 -38.98
C LEU A 26 3.70 16.52 -39.95
N TYR A 27 3.03 15.49 -39.42
CA TYR A 27 2.35 14.49 -40.23
C TYR A 27 1.09 15.05 -40.91
N ALA A 28 0.30 15.88 -40.22
CA ALA A 28 -0.84 16.58 -40.83
C ALA A 28 -0.41 17.49 -41.99
N ASP A 29 0.70 18.22 -41.81
CA ASP A 29 1.31 19.06 -42.86
C ASP A 29 1.81 18.20 -44.03
N TYR A 30 2.43 17.05 -43.76
CA TYR A 30 2.86 16.09 -44.79
C TYR A 30 1.68 15.51 -45.59
N VAL A 31 0.57 15.16 -44.93
CA VAL A 31 -0.65 14.66 -45.60
C VAL A 31 -1.27 15.73 -46.49
N ALA A 32 -1.26 16.99 -46.06
CA ALA A 32 -1.78 18.11 -46.83
C ALA A 32 -0.86 18.48 -48.00
N ASN A 33 0.46 18.48 -47.80
CA ASN A 33 1.46 18.72 -48.82
C ASN A 33 2.78 18.00 -48.48
N PRO A 34 3.15 16.92 -49.20
CA PRO A 34 4.35 16.14 -48.91
C PRO A 34 5.65 16.96 -48.94
N GLU A 35 5.71 18.04 -49.74
CA GLU A 35 6.87 18.93 -49.85
C GLU A 35 7.05 19.85 -48.63
N ALA A 36 6.01 20.01 -47.79
CA ALA A 36 6.05 20.87 -46.60
C ALA A 36 6.86 20.26 -45.44
N ALA A 37 7.03 18.94 -45.42
CA ALA A 37 7.83 18.25 -44.41
C ALA A 37 9.34 18.23 -44.78
N PRO A 38 10.25 18.34 -43.80
CA PRO A 38 11.68 18.16 -44.03
C PRO A 38 11.99 16.78 -44.63
N SER A 39 13.08 16.67 -45.41
CA SER A 39 13.46 15.45 -46.15
C SER A 39 13.52 14.19 -45.29
N ASP A 40 14.01 14.35 -44.05
CA ASP A 40 14.23 13.24 -43.12
C ASP A 40 12.89 12.67 -42.62
N TRP A 41 11.88 13.53 -42.50
CA TRP A 41 10.51 13.17 -42.12
C TRP A 41 9.69 12.64 -43.28
N ARG A 42 9.91 13.13 -44.51
CA ARG A 42 9.28 12.57 -45.71
C ARG A 42 9.60 11.10 -45.90
N SER A 43 10.86 10.70 -45.66
CA SER A 43 11.26 9.29 -45.74
C SER A 43 10.56 8.45 -44.66
N LEU A 44 10.45 8.96 -43.44
CA LEU A 44 9.76 8.32 -42.32
C LEU A 44 8.26 8.14 -42.61
N PHE A 45 7.57 9.22 -42.98
CA PHE A 45 6.13 9.21 -43.24
C PHE A 45 5.76 8.44 -44.52
N GLY A 46 6.61 8.50 -45.54
CA GLY A 46 6.46 7.69 -46.75
C GLY A 46 6.53 6.18 -46.48
N ARG A 47 7.28 5.74 -45.46
CA ARG A 47 7.35 4.33 -45.04
C ARG A 47 6.12 3.88 -44.24
N LEU A 48 5.39 4.81 -43.61
CA LEU A 48 4.26 4.49 -42.73
C LEU A 48 2.96 4.18 -43.48
N GLY A 49 2.85 4.56 -44.76
CA GLY A 49 1.73 4.21 -45.64
C GLY A 49 0.39 4.83 -45.21
N ASN A 50 -0.48 5.13 -46.17
CA ASN A 50 -1.81 5.69 -45.90
C ASN A 50 -2.76 4.65 -45.28
N GLY A 51 -2.56 4.30 -44.01
CA GLY A 51 -3.52 3.56 -43.20
C GLY A 51 -3.87 2.14 -43.68
N GLN A 52 -3.02 1.50 -44.49
CA GLN A 52 -3.11 0.06 -44.73
C GLN A 52 -1.95 -0.65 -44.03
N PRO A 53 -2.20 -1.76 -43.30
CA PRO A 53 -1.16 -2.45 -42.56
C PRO A 53 -0.13 -3.02 -43.53
N ALA A 54 1.04 -2.37 -43.60
CA ALA A 54 2.17 -2.91 -44.32
C ALA A 54 2.61 -4.21 -43.62
N ALA A 55 2.56 -5.31 -44.36
CA ALA A 55 3.10 -6.59 -43.91
C ALA A 55 4.60 -6.42 -43.62
N HIS A 56 4.96 -6.33 -42.34
CA HIS A 56 6.35 -6.40 -41.94
C HIS A 56 6.88 -7.79 -42.29
N ALA A 57 7.82 -7.82 -43.24
CA ALA A 57 8.68 -8.97 -43.49
C ALA A 57 9.40 -9.32 -42.17
N PRO A 58 9.37 -10.58 -41.72
CA PRO A 58 10.05 -10.96 -40.48
C PRO A 58 11.56 -10.77 -40.64
N LEU A 59 12.16 -10.06 -39.69
CA LEU A 59 13.61 -10.02 -39.49
C LEU A 59 14.10 -11.46 -39.28
N ARG A 60 14.60 -12.06 -40.36
CA ARG A 60 15.32 -13.34 -40.34
C ARG A 60 16.67 -13.13 -39.64
N THR A 61 16.71 -13.33 -38.35
CA THR A 61 17.91 -13.88 -37.69
C THR A 61 17.70 -15.39 -37.57
N PRO A 62 18.65 -16.24 -38.02
CA PRO A 62 18.52 -17.67 -37.80
C PRO A 62 18.67 -17.94 -36.29
N PRO A 63 17.73 -18.64 -35.64
CA PRO A 63 17.96 -19.14 -34.30
C PRO A 63 19.12 -20.15 -34.37
N GLN A 64 20.16 -19.92 -33.55
CA GLN A 64 21.10 -20.99 -33.22
C GLN A 64 20.28 -22.19 -32.72
N LYS A 65 20.47 -23.34 -33.37
CA LYS A 65 19.90 -24.62 -32.93
C LYS A 65 20.46 -24.94 -31.55
N LEU A 66 19.73 -24.59 -30.51
CA LEU A 66 19.78 -25.33 -29.25
C LEU A 66 19.14 -26.69 -29.54
N ALA A 67 19.91 -27.75 -29.26
CA ALA A 67 19.46 -29.13 -29.42
C ALA A 67 18.15 -29.34 -28.62
N PRO A 68 17.22 -30.18 -29.11
CA PRO A 68 15.99 -30.47 -28.39
C PRO A 68 16.34 -31.17 -27.07
N VAL A 69 16.13 -30.47 -25.95
CA VAL A 69 15.89 -31.14 -24.68
C VAL A 69 14.52 -31.78 -24.82
N ALA A 70 14.48 -33.10 -24.73
CA ALA A 70 13.26 -33.90 -24.84
C ALA A 70 12.15 -33.33 -23.95
N ALA A 71 10.93 -33.27 -24.49
CA ALA A 71 9.75 -32.86 -23.75
C ALA A 71 9.62 -33.69 -22.46
N PRO A 72 9.34 -33.07 -21.30
CA PRO A 72 8.80 -33.83 -20.19
C PRO A 72 7.43 -34.38 -20.63
N ALA A 73 7.23 -35.66 -20.34
CA ALA A 73 5.99 -36.40 -20.54
C ALA A 73 4.78 -35.66 -19.91
N PRO A 74 3.53 -35.95 -20.33
CA PRO A 74 2.36 -35.27 -19.80
C PRO A 74 2.33 -35.36 -18.28
N THR A 75 1.96 -34.23 -17.68
CA THR A 75 1.54 -34.01 -16.29
C THR A 75 1.34 -35.31 -15.51
N GLN A 76 2.34 -35.64 -14.68
CA GLN A 76 2.07 -36.46 -13.50
C GLN A 76 0.98 -35.74 -12.73
N GLU A 77 -0.16 -36.42 -12.60
CA GLU A 77 -1.15 -36.14 -11.57
C GLU A 77 -0.43 -35.80 -10.26
N LEU A 78 -0.94 -34.79 -9.55
CA LEU A 78 -0.69 -34.62 -8.11
C LEU A 78 -0.57 -36.01 -7.48
N PRO A 79 0.43 -36.30 -6.61
CA PRO A 79 0.58 -37.64 -6.08
C PRO A 79 -0.74 -38.03 -5.42
N ALA A 80 -1.49 -38.89 -6.10
CA ALA A 80 -2.61 -39.59 -5.54
C ALA A 80 -2.01 -40.35 -4.37
N VAL A 81 -2.31 -39.89 -3.15
CA VAL A 81 -1.98 -40.61 -1.93
C VAL A 81 -2.52 -42.01 -2.15
N ALA A 82 -1.61 -42.96 -2.35
CA ALA A 82 -1.93 -44.32 -2.71
C ALA A 82 -2.94 -44.87 -1.70
N ARG A 83 -4.18 -45.05 -2.15
CA ARG A 83 -5.18 -45.86 -1.47
C ARG A 83 -4.77 -47.31 -1.65
N ASN A 84 -3.83 -47.78 -0.84
CA ASN A 84 -3.56 -49.20 -0.66
C ASN A 84 -3.53 -49.53 0.83
N GLY A 85 -4.61 -50.21 1.25
CA GLY A 85 -4.58 -51.39 2.12
C GLY A 85 -3.96 -51.27 3.50
N HIS A 86 -4.79 -51.51 4.51
CA HIS A 86 -4.53 -51.54 5.95
C HIS A 86 -4.53 -50.15 6.61
N ALA A 87 -5.72 -49.74 7.04
CA ALA A 87 -5.88 -48.73 8.09
C ALA A 87 -5.12 -49.19 9.34
N LYS A 88 -3.85 -48.78 9.44
CA LYS A 88 -3.15 -48.68 10.73
C LYS A 88 -3.99 -47.75 11.61
N PRO A 89 -3.99 -47.95 12.94
CA PRO A 89 -4.71 -47.06 13.84
C PRO A 89 -4.32 -45.63 13.49
N ASP A 90 -5.36 -44.88 13.15
CA ASP A 90 -5.42 -43.47 12.83
C ASP A 90 -4.44 -42.69 13.72
N ASP A 91 -3.24 -42.41 13.20
CA ASP A 91 -2.17 -41.88 14.03
C ASP A 91 -2.55 -40.45 14.45
N LEU A 92 -2.92 -40.30 15.72
CA LEU A 92 -3.27 -39.02 16.32
C LEU A 92 -2.16 -37.99 16.10
N ALA A 93 -0.90 -38.43 16.06
CA ALA A 93 0.24 -37.55 15.76
C ALA A 93 0.20 -37.03 14.32
N ALA A 94 -0.07 -37.91 13.34
CA ALA A 94 -0.17 -37.52 11.93
C ALA A 94 -1.35 -36.56 11.67
N ARG A 95 -2.46 -36.71 12.39
CA ARG A 95 -3.56 -35.73 12.32
C ARG A 95 -3.22 -34.42 12.99
N GLN A 96 -2.56 -34.45 14.15
CA GLN A 96 -2.12 -33.23 14.82
C GLN A 96 -1.16 -32.43 13.93
N GLU A 97 -0.22 -33.09 13.26
CA GLU A 97 0.69 -32.44 12.31
C GLU A 97 -0.07 -31.70 11.21
N ARG A 98 -1.13 -32.30 10.66
CA ARG A 98 -1.99 -31.66 9.63
C ARG A 98 -2.73 -30.43 10.18
N VAL A 99 -3.20 -30.47 11.43
CA VAL A 99 -3.78 -29.30 12.09
C VAL A 99 -2.74 -28.20 12.28
N ASP A 100 -1.52 -28.56 12.69
CA ASP A 100 -0.43 -27.59 12.87
C ASP A 100 -0.03 -26.94 11.53
N GLN A 101 -0.02 -27.71 10.44
CA GLN A 101 0.19 -27.18 9.08
C GLN A 101 -0.94 -26.23 8.65
N LEU A 102 -2.19 -26.58 8.94
CA LEU A 102 -3.36 -25.74 8.66
C LEU A 102 -3.27 -24.40 9.43
N ILE A 103 -2.98 -24.45 10.73
CA ILE A 103 -2.77 -23.26 11.57
C ILE A 103 -1.67 -22.37 10.99
N ARG A 104 -0.52 -22.96 10.64
CA ARG A 104 0.58 -22.24 10.01
C ARG A 104 0.16 -21.58 8.71
N ASN A 105 -0.59 -22.26 7.85
CA ASN A 105 -1.00 -21.72 6.57
C ASN A 105 -2.05 -20.61 6.70
N TYR A 106 -2.91 -20.63 7.72
CA TYR A 106 -3.74 -19.46 8.06
C TYR A 106 -2.90 -18.25 8.49
N ARG A 107 -1.86 -18.43 9.30
CA ARG A 107 -0.94 -17.34 9.67
C ARG A 107 -0.16 -16.77 8.48
N VAL A 108 0.21 -17.63 7.52
CA VAL A 108 1.00 -17.23 6.34
C VAL A 108 0.14 -16.63 5.24
N ARG A 109 -1.06 -17.17 4.98
CA ARG A 109 -1.87 -16.88 3.80
C ARG A 109 -3.30 -16.42 4.09
N GLY A 110 -3.71 -16.34 5.36
CA GLY A 110 -5.06 -15.91 5.75
C GLY A 110 -5.44 -14.55 5.19
N HIS A 111 -4.45 -13.64 5.08
CA HIS A 111 -4.58 -12.32 4.46
C HIS A 111 -4.99 -12.34 2.97
N ILE A 112 -4.92 -13.48 2.28
CA ILE A 112 -5.36 -13.60 0.87
C ILE A 112 -6.88 -13.64 0.80
N ILE A 113 -7.51 -14.32 1.78
CA ILE A 113 -8.97 -14.51 1.84
C ILE A 113 -9.64 -13.59 2.86
N SER A 114 -8.91 -12.60 3.37
CA SER A 114 -9.46 -11.61 4.30
C SER A 114 -10.43 -10.67 3.58
N ASP A 115 -11.52 -10.36 4.25
CA ASP A 115 -12.57 -9.44 3.80
C ASP A 115 -12.14 -7.97 3.92
N ILE A 116 -11.11 -7.60 3.15
CA ILE A 116 -10.51 -6.27 3.20
C ILE A 116 -10.98 -5.35 2.06
N ASP A 117 -11.58 -5.89 1.00
CA ASP A 117 -11.97 -5.09 -0.17
C ASP A 117 -13.42 -4.63 -0.02
N PRO A 118 -13.69 -3.31 0.14
CA PRO A 118 -15.05 -2.80 0.25
C PRO A 118 -15.88 -2.94 -1.03
N LEU A 119 -15.25 -3.23 -2.18
CA LEU A 119 -15.94 -3.50 -3.45
C LEU A 119 -16.25 -4.99 -3.67
N ASP A 120 -15.91 -5.85 -2.70
CA ASP A 120 -16.17 -7.29 -2.70
C ASP A 120 -15.67 -8.02 -3.96
N GLN A 121 -14.47 -7.67 -4.45
CA GLN A 121 -13.89 -8.38 -5.58
C GLN A 121 -13.46 -9.79 -5.17
N ALA A 122 -13.84 -10.78 -5.98
CA ALA A 122 -13.53 -12.18 -5.72
C ALA A 122 -12.01 -12.41 -5.66
N ARG A 123 -11.54 -13.00 -4.55
CA ARG A 123 -10.14 -13.38 -4.36
C ARG A 123 -9.96 -14.89 -4.46
N PRO A 124 -8.97 -15.40 -5.21
CA PRO A 124 -8.72 -16.83 -5.29
C PRO A 124 -8.41 -17.40 -3.92
N ARG A 125 -9.19 -18.40 -3.49
CA ARG A 125 -8.95 -19.11 -2.23
C ARG A 125 -7.80 -20.08 -2.38
N PRO A 126 -6.69 -19.95 -1.61
CA PRO A 126 -5.63 -20.94 -1.61
C PRO A 126 -6.16 -22.29 -1.10
N PRO A 127 -5.88 -23.42 -1.79
CA PRO A 127 -6.34 -24.75 -1.37
C PRO A 127 -5.89 -25.12 0.04
N GLU A 128 -4.71 -24.67 0.47
CA GLU A 128 -4.17 -24.97 1.80
C GLU A 128 -4.92 -24.31 2.99
N LEU A 129 -5.91 -23.45 2.71
CA LEU A 129 -6.81 -22.88 3.73
C LEU A 129 -8.14 -23.66 3.81
N ASP A 130 -8.29 -24.73 3.04
CA ASP A 130 -9.41 -25.67 3.14
C ASP A 130 -8.98 -26.88 4.00
N PRO A 131 -9.70 -27.21 5.10
CA PRO A 131 -9.44 -28.43 5.86
C PRO A 131 -9.44 -29.71 5.01
N ALA A 132 -10.25 -29.76 3.95
CA ALA A 132 -10.34 -30.90 3.04
C ALA A 132 -9.01 -31.17 2.32
N TYR A 133 -8.18 -30.14 2.10
CA TYR A 133 -6.83 -30.30 1.53
C TYR A 133 -5.94 -31.22 2.37
N TYR A 134 -6.15 -31.25 3.69
CA TYR A 134 -5.41 -32.12 4.62
C TYR A 134 -6.14 -33.45 4.91
N GLY A 135 -7.24 -33.71 4.21
CA GLY A 135 -8.06 -34.90 4.39
C GLY A 135 -8.95 -34.87 5.62
N PHE A 136 -9.25 -33.69 6.18
CA PHE A 136 -10.30 -33.54 7.18
C PHE A 136 -11.67 -33.52 6.52
N THR A 137 -12.62 -34.19 7.14
CA THR A 137 -14.02 -34.26 6.72
C THR A 137 -14.92 -33.57 7.76
N GLU A 138 -16.20 -33.39 7.46
CA GLU A 138 -17.15 -32.83 8.43
C GLU A 138 -17.19 -33.64 9.75
N ALA A 139 -16.98 -34.96 9.68
CA ALA A 139 -16.93 -35.84 10.85
C ALA A 139 -15.72 -35.57 11.76
N ASP A 140 -14.72 -34.82 11.31
CA ASP A 140 -13.53 -34.48 12.09
C ASP A 140 -13.65 -33.12 12.80
N LEU A 141 -14.68 -32.32 12.48
CA LEU A 141 -14.84 -30.95 13.01
C LEU A 141 -14.98 -30.91 14.54
N ASP A 142 -15.64 -31.90 15.13
CA ASP A 142 -15.89 -31.94 16.57
C ASP A 142 -14.82 -32.74 17.33
N ARG A 143 -13.75 -33.17 16.65
CA ARG A 143 -12.59 -33.82 17.29
C ARG A 143 -11.68 -32.77 17.93
N VAL A 144 -11.12 -33.14 19.08
CA VAL A 144 -10.24 -32.29 19.88
C VAL A 144 -8.78 -32.45 19.47
N PHE A 145 -8.10 -31.33 19.28
CA PHE A 145 -6.68 -31.22 18.94
C PHE A 145 -5.93 -30.33 19.93
N SER A 146 -4.62 -30.54 20.02
CA SER A 146 -3.73 -29.67 20.79
C SER A 146 -3.56 -28.33 20.07
N THR A 147 -3.63 -27.24 20.83
CA THR A 147 -3.51 -25.86 20.33
C THR A 147 -2.48 -25.07 21.15
N ARG A 148 -1.44 -25.75 21.66
CA ARG A 148 -0.37 -25.14 22.47
C ARG A 148 0.38 -24.00 21.79
N THR A 149 0.36 -23.95 20.45
CA THR A 149 0.99 -22.92 19.64
C THR A 149 0.09 -21.71 19.39
N MET A 150 -1.18 -21.77 19.82
CA MET A 150 -2.16 -20.68 19.75
C MET A 150 -2.34 -20.07 21.13
N GLN A 151 -2.73 -18.80 21.20
CA GLN A 151 -3.15 -18.19 22.46
C GLN A 151 -4.45 -18.83 22.99
N GLY A 152 -4.64 -18.84 24.31
CA GLY A 152 -5.84 -19.37 24.98
C GLY A 152 -5.79 -20.85 25.38
N PRO A 153 -6.92 -21.59 25.34
CA PRO A 153 -6.98 -22.99 25.73
C PRO A 153 -5.96 -23.88 25.01
N LYS A 154 -5.37 -24.84 25.73
CA LYS A 154 -4.35 -25.76 25.19
C LYS A 154 -4.92 -26.86 24.27
N GLN A 155 -6.24 -27.00 24.23
CA GLN A 155 -6.97 -27.95 23.40
C GLN A 155 -8.25 -27.29 22.90
N ARG A 156 -8.61 -27.54 21.64
CA ARG A 156 -9.82 -27.04 20.97
C ARG A 156 -10.32 -28.08 19.98
N THR A 157 -11.62 -28.07 19.67
CA THR A 157 -12.15 -28.81 18.52
C THR A 157 -11.62 -28.22 17.21
N LEU A 158 -11.54 -29.03 16.14
CA LEU A 158 -11.16 -28.50 14.82
C LEU A 158 -12.07 -27.35 14.36
N ARG A 159 -13.36 -27.42 14.67
CA ARG A 159 -14.35 -26.35 14.42
C ARG A 159 -13.96 -25.04 15.11
N GLU A 160 -13.63 -25.10 16.39
CA GLU A 160 -13.19 -23.93 17.16
C GLU A 160 -11.87 -23.37 16.63
N ILE A 161 -10.92 -24.23 16.25
CA ILE A 161 -9.65 -23.81 15.64
C ILE A 161 -9.92 -23.02 14.36
N LEU A 162 -10.75 -23.55 13.47
CA LEU A 162 -11.09 -22.90 12.20
C LEU A 162 -11.79 -21.56 12.40
N SER A 163 -12.79 -21.51 13.28
CA SER A 163 -13.51 -20.28 13.58
C SER A 163 -12.56 -19.20 14.11
N TRP A 164 -11.65 -19.58 15.02
CA TRP A 164 -10.71 -18.66 15.61
C TRP A 164 -9.67 -18.15 14.60
N LEU A 165 -9.14 -19.03 13.74
CA LEU A 165 -8.21 -18.65 12.68
C LEU A 165 -8.85 -17.71 11.65
N GLN A 166 -10.10 -18.00 11.27
CA GLN A 166 -10.88 -17.14 10.38
C GLN A 166 -11.15 -15.78 11.01
N ASN A 167 -11.53 -15.75 12.29
CA ASN A 167 -11.78 -14.51 13.02
C ASN A 167 -10.52 -13.63 13.12
N THR A 168 -9.36 -14.25 13.35
CA THR A 168 -8.09 -13.54 13.56
C THR A 168 -7.46 -13.04 12.26
N TYR A 169 -7.47 -13.85 11.19
CA TYR A 169 -6.65 -13.61 9.99
C TYR A 169 -7.45 -13.36 8.70
N CYS A 170 -8.77 -13.54 8.71
CA CYS A 170 -9.58 -13.56 7.49
C CYS A 170 -10.81 -12.64 7.53
N ARG A 171 -10.93 -11.75 8.52
CA ARG A 171 -12.01 -10.74 8.58
C ARG A 171 -11.57 -9.43 7.89
N ALA A 172 -12.02 -8.29 8.41
CA ALA A 172 -11.67 -6.94 7.95
C ALA A 172 -10.19 -6.56 8.08
N ILE A 173 -9.35 -7.44 8.66
CA ILE A 173 -7.90 -7.25 8.73
C ILE A 173 -7.20 -8.52 8.22
N GLY A 174 -6.38 -8.37 7.19
CA GLY A 174 -5.41 -9.37 6.74
C GLY A 174 -4.00 -8.92 7.10
N VAL A 175 -3.18 -9.81 7.66
CA VAL A 175 -1.84 -9.44 8.15
C VAL A 175 -0.75 -10.26 7.48
N GLN A 176 0.29 -9.59 6.99
CA GLN A 176 1.54 -10.20 6.53
C GLN A 176 2.63 -9.94 7.56
N PHE A 177 3.03 -10.99 8.27
CA PHE A 177 4.09 -10.92 9.29
C PHE A 177 4.99 -12.16 9.32
N MET A 178 4.56 -13.27 8.71
CA MET A 178 5.32 -14.52 8.73
C MET A 178 6.59 -14.50 7.89
N HIS A 179 6.78 -13.48 7.03
CA HIS A 179 8.02 -13.23 6.28
C HIS A 179 9.13 -12.58 7.12
N ILE A 180 8.84 -12.24 8.38
CA ILE A 180 9.81 -11.66 9.31
C ILE A 180 10.64 -12.80 9.93
N ASP A 181 11.97 -12.73 9.84
CA ASP A 181 12.81 -13.82 10.32
C ASP A 181 12.86 -13.88 11.85
N ASP A 182 12.92 -12.73 12.51
CA ASP A 182 12.99 -12.62 13.97
C ASP A 182 11.78 -13.30 14.64
N LEU A 183 12.07 -14.35 15.41
CA LEU A 183 11.06 -15.13 16.13
C LEU A 183 10.33 -14.28 17.18
N LYS A 184 11.04 -13.41 17.91
CA LYS A 184 10.44 -12.58 18.96
C LYS A 184 9.43 -11.61 18.38
N VAL A 185 9.74 -11.04 17.23
CA VAL A 185 8.81 -10.15 16.50
C VAL A 185 7.56 -10.91 16.07
N ARG A 186 7.72 -12.10 15.48
CA ARG A 186 6.59 -12.93 15.05
C ARG A 186 5.72 -13.36 16.22
N GLU A 187 6.32 -13.84 17.31
CA GLU A 187 5.59 -14.25 18.52
C GLU A 187 4.87 -13.07 19.17
N TRP A 188 5.49 -11.88 19.19
CA TRP A 188 4.87 -10.66 19.72
C TRP A 188 3.65 -10.25 18.91
N LEU A 189 3.76 -10.20 17.58
CA LEU A 189 2.65 -9.87 16.68
C LEU A 189 1.55 -10.92 16.79
N GLN A 190 1.95 -12.21 16.75
CA GLN A 190 1.04 -13.34 16.88
C GLN A 190 0.26 -13.23 18.19
N SER A 191 0.92 -13.06 19.34
CA SER A 191 0.26 -12.98 20.63
C SER A 191 -0.81 -11.89 20.67
N ARG A 192 -0.47 -10.68 20.20
CA ARG A 192 -1.40 -9.54 20.24
C ARG A 192 -2.61 -9.68 19.31
N MET A 193 -2.43 -10.34 18.16
CA MET A 193 -3.54 -10.60 17.25
C MET A 193 -4.41 -11.76 17.76
N GLU A 194 -3.77 -12.86 18.15
CA GLU A 194 -4.44 -14.11 18.52
C GLU A 194 -5.19 -14.00 19.86
N GLU A 195 -4.71 -13.19 20.80
CA GLU A 195 -5.36 -12.99 22.10
C GLU A 195 -6.74 -12.34 21.96
N THR A 196 -6.94 -11.43 21.00
CA THR A 196 -8.19 -10.69 20.81
C THR A 196 -8.96 -11.08 19.55
N GLU A 197 -8.57 -12.19 18.90
CA GLU A 197 -9.05 -12.56 17.56
C GLU A 197 -8.98 -11.39 16.57
N ASN A 198 -7.91 -10.60 16.71
CA ASN A 198 -7.59 -9.39 15.98
C ASN A 198 -8.70 -8.32 16.02
N ARG A 199 -9.34 -8.18 17.18
CA ARG A 199 -10.31 -7.12 17.47
C ARG A 199 -9.78 -6.14 18.50
N ILE A 200 -10.33 -4.94 18.48
CA ILE A 200 -10.18 -3.95 19.53
C ILE A 200 -11.51 -3.79 20.25
N GLU A 201 -11.47 -3.67 21.57
CA GLU A 201 -12.63 -3.23 22.35
C GLU A 201 -12.55 -1.71 22.47
N LEU A 202 -13.49 -1.00 21.84
CA LEU A 202 -13.58 0.44 21.89
C LEU A 202 -14.57 0.88 22.96
N THR A 203 -14.24 1.94 23.68
CA THR A 203 -15.21 2.58 24.55
C THR A 203 -16.27 3.29 23.70
N ARG A 204 -17.42 3.59 24.32
CA ARG A 204 -18.47 4.35 23.63
C ARG A 204 -17.97 5.72 23.17
N ASP A 205 -17.09 6.35 23.94
CA ASP A 205 -16.51 7.64 23.60
C ASP A 205 -15.57 7.54 22.39
N ASP A 206 -14.77 6.47 22.29
CA ASP A 206 -13.92 6.20 21.13
C ASP A 206 -14.76 5.95 19.86
N GLN A 207 -15.83 5.16 19.96
CA GLN A 207 -16.74 4.94 18.83
C GLN A 207 -17.40 6.26 18.37
N LEU A 208 -17.86 7.10 19.30
CA LEU A 208 -18.41 8.42 18.98
C LEU A 208 -17.37 9.35 18.39
N ARG A 209 -16.11 9.26 18.82
CA ARG A 209 -15.00 10.02 18.26
C ARG A 209 -14.74 9.63 16.81
N ILE A 210 -14.63 8.33 16.52
CA ILE A 210 -14.47 7.80 15.15
C ILE A 210 -15.63 8.29 14.26
N LEU A 211 -16.87 8.14 14.72
CA LEU A 211 -18.04 8.61 13.96
C LEU A 211 -18.03 10.12 13.68
N ARG A 212 -17.64 10.93 14.67
CA ARG A 212 -17.49 12.39 14.49
C ARG A 212 -16.45 12.69 13.42
N ARG A 213 -15.28 12.05 13.48
CA ARG A 213 -14.21 12.25 12.48
C ARG A 213 -14.62 11.84 11.06
N LEU A 214 -15.36 10.75 10.91
CA LEU A 214 -15.94 10.37 9.62
C LEU A 214 -16.97 11.40 9.13
N THR A 215 -17.81 11.90 10.03
CA THR A 215 -18.81 12.93 9.71
C THR A 215 -18.14 14.23 9.27
N ASP A 216 -17.09 14.67 9.97
CA ASP A 216 -16.29 15.84 9.62
C ASP A 216 -15.64 15.67 8.23
N ALA A 217 -15.09 14.49 7.96
CA ALA A 217 -14.48 14.15 6.68
C ALA A 217 -15.48 14.22 5.52
N ALA A 218 -16.61 13.52 5.63
CA ALA A 218 -17.65 13.47 4.60
C ALA A 218 -18.33 14.82 4.39
N SER A 219 -18.61 15.56 5.47
CA SER A 219 -19.24 16.87 5.41
C SER A 219 -18.35 17.89 4.71
N PHE A 220 -17.04 17.83 4.96
CA PHE A 220 -16.08 18.72 4.30
C PHE A 220 -16.01 18.47 2.79
N GLU A 221 -15.95 17.20 2.36
CA GLU A 221 -15.96 16.84 0.93
C GLU A 221 -17.26 17.29 0.25
N THR A 222 -18.41 16.95 0.84
CA THR A 222 -19.73 17.31 0.31
C THR A 222 -19.86 18.83 0.14
N PHE A 223 -19.37 19.59 1.12
CA PHE A 223 -19.34 21.05 1.05
C PHE A 223 -18.48 21.56 -0.11
N LEU A 224 -17.24 21.05 -0.24
CA LEU A 224 -16.33 21.46 -1.31
C LEU A 224 -16.91 21.17 -2.70
N GLN A 225 -17.47 19.98 -2.90
CA GLN A 225 -18.08 19.59 -4.17
C GLN A 225 -19.30 20.46 -4.53
N THR A 226 -20.12 20.78 -3.53
CA THR A 226 -21.32 21.62 -3.71
C THR A 226 -20.98 23.08 -3.99
N LYS A 227 -19.98 23.65 -3.29
CA LYS A 227 -19.66 25.08 -3.38
C LYS A 227 -18.66 25.42 -4.49
N PHE A 228 -17.71 24.54 -4.76
CA PHE A 228 -16.64 24.77 -5.73
C PHE A 228 -16.72 23.74 -6.86
N THR A 229 -17.88 23.69 -7.51
CA THR A 229 -18.15 22.75 -8.60
C THR A 229 -17.12 22.91 -9.74
N GLY A 230 -16.55 21.80 -10.19
CA GLY A 230 -15.52 21.78 -11.23
C GLY A 230 -14.10 22.11 -10.76
N ALA A 231 -13.92 22.56 -9.51
CA ALA A 231 -12.59 22.75 -8.95
C ALA A 231 -11.96 21.39 -8.59
N LYS A 232 -10.68 21.20 -8.95
CA LYS A 232 -9.92 20.01 -8.56
C LYS A 232 -9.62 20.06 -7.05
N SER A 233 -10.26 19.18 -6.28
CA SER A 233 -10.06 19.04 -4.83
C SER A 233 -9.24 17.82 -4.43
N PHE A 234 -9.08 16.83 -5.33
CA PHE A 234 -8.51 15.51 -5.03
C PHE A 234 -9.21 14.85 -3.83
N SER A 235 -10.53 14.72 -3.96
CA SER A 235 -11.43 14.27 -2.90
C SER A 235 -10.99 12.99 -2.19
N LEU A 236 -11.27 12.94 -0.89
CA LEU A 236 -11.11 11.76 -0.05
C LEU A 236 -12.34 10.83 -0.08
N GLU A 237 -13.37 11.14 -0.87
CA GLU A 237 -14.57 10.30 -0.96
C GLU A 237 -14.22 8.83 -1.29
N GLY A 238 -14.87 7.91 -0.57
CA GLY A 238 -14.59 6.47 -0.58
C GLY A 238 -13.33 6.07 0.19
N GLY A 239 -12.70 6.99 0.91
CA GLY A 239 -11.47 6.80 1.71
C GLY A 239 -11.46 7.64 2.99
N GLU A 240 -12.63 8.07 3.47
CA GLU A 240 -12.84 8.97 4.60
C GLU A 240 -12.23 8.45 5.89
N SER A 241 -12.13 7.13 6.04
CA SER A 241 -11.48 6.45 7.16
C SER A 241 -10.01 6.82 7.36
N LEU A 242 -9.36 7.48 6.38
CA LEU A 242 -8.05 8.10 6.59
C LEU A 242 -8.08 9.13 7.74
N ILE A 243 -9.17 9.89 7.91
CA ILE A 243 -9.27 10.92 8.95
C ILE A 243 -9.31 10.32 10.36
N PRO A 244 -10.21 9.38 10.71
CA PRO A 244 -10.15 8.71 12.00
C PRO A 244 -8.85 7.90 12.17
N LEU A 245 -8.28 7.31 11.11
CA LEU A 245 -6.98 6.62 11.18
C LEU A 245 -5.89 7.57 11.70
N LEU A 246 -5.75 8.75 11.10
CA LEU A 246 -4.75 9.74 11.50
C LEU A 246 -5.03 10.32 12.89
N ASP A 247 -6.29 10.59 13.21
CA ASP A 247 -6.72 11.04 14.55
C ASP A 247 -6.30 10.03 15.63
N LEU A 248 -6.62 8.75 15.45
CA LEU A 248 -6.24 7.69 16.38
C LEU A 248 -4.72 7.48 16.47
N ALA A 249 -4.02 7.60 15.34
CA ALA A 249 -2.57 7.47 15.31
C ALA A 249 -1.88 8.61 16.10
N ILE A 250 -2.35 9.84 15.94
CA ILE A 250 -1.83 11.02 16.66
C ILE A 250 -2.19 10.95 18.15
N GLU A 251 -3.43 10.58 18.50
CA GLU A 251 -3.84 10.36 19.89
C GLU A 251 -2.95 9.35 20.60
N LYS A 252 -2.75 8.18 19.96
CA LYS A 252 -1.90 7.13 20.50
C LYS A 252 -0.44 7.59 20.61
N ALA A 253 0.10 8.21 19.57
CA ALA A 253 1.48 8.71 19.60
C ALA A 253 1.70 9.72 20.74
N GLY A 254 0.77 10.66 20.93
CA GLY A 254 0.83 11.62 22.03
C GLY A 254 0.76 10.96 23.40
N ASN A 255 -0.10 9.93 23.56
CA ASN A 255 -0.19 9.14 24.80
C ASN A 255 1.08 8.32 25.08
N ASP A 256 1.76 7.88 24.02
CA ASP A 256 3.02 7.15 24.10
C ASP A 256 4.25 8.08 24.24
N GLY A 257 4.04 9.41 24.36
CA GLY A 257 5.07 10.39 24.65
C GLY A 257 5.73 11.07 23.44
N ALA A 258 5.13 10.95 22.25
CA ALA A 258 5.54 11.73 21.09
C ALA A 258 5.15 13.20 21.27
N ALA A 259 6.12 14.10 21.09
CA ALA A 259 5.92 15.55 21.11
C ALA A 259 5.81 16.14 19.69
N GLU A 260 6.31 15.42 18.69
CA GLU A 260 6.45 15.87 17.30
C GLU A 260 5.92 14.80 16.34
N VAL A 261 5.00 15.19 15.45
CA VAL A 261 4.55 14.33 14.35
C VAL A 261 4.80 15.05 13.03
N VAL A 262 5.63 14.44 12.17
CA VAL A 262 5.87 14.93 10.82
C VAL A 262 5.05 14.08 9.85
N LEU A 263 4.19 14.75 9.08
CA LEU A 263 3.36 14.13 8.05
C LEU A 263 3.89 14.49 6.66
N ALA A 264 3.84 13.51 5.75
CA ALA A 264 4.02 13.71 4.32
C ALA A 264 2.95 12.92 3.59
N MET A 265 2.36 13.51 2.54
CA MET A 265 1.29 12.86 1.80
C MET A 265 1.23 13.29 0.34
N ALA A 266 0.68 12.40 -0.49
CA ALA A 266 0.22 12.72 -1.83
C ALA A 266 -0.96 13.72 -1.84
N HIS A 267 -1.54 13.97 -3.02
CA HIS A 267 -2.62 14.94 -3.18
C HIS A 267 -3.98 14.47 -2.62
N ARG A 268 -4.24 13.15 -2.57
CA ARG A 268 -5.57 12.60 -2.24
C ARG A 268 -5.95 12.88 -0.79
N GLY A 269 -7.10 13.52 -0.60
CA GLY A 269 -7.62 13.92 0.70
C GLY A 269 -6.81 14.98 1.42
N ARG A 270 -5.85 15.64 0.77
CA ARG A 270 -4.94 16.57 1.44
C ARG A 270 -5.65 17.76 2.07
N LEU A 271 -6.65 18.32 1.40
CA LEU A 271 -7.45 19.43 1.96
C LEU A 271 -8.23 18.98 3.19
N ASN A 272 -8.71 17.74 3.19
CA ASN A 272 -9.41 17.13 4.30
C ASN A 272 -8.47 16.95 5.50
N VAL A 273 -7.26 16.41 5.27
CA VAL A 273 -6.22 16.29 6.30
C VAL A 273 -5.79 17.67 6.83
N LEU A 274 -5.60 18.66 5.96
CA LEU A 274 -5.28 20.03 6.38
C LEU A 274 -6.34 20.61 7.33
N CYS A 275 -7.62 20.46 6.98
CA CYS A 275 -8.73 20.97 7.77
C CYS A 275 -8.94 20.19 9.07
N ASN A 276 -9.14 18.87 8.95
CA ASN A 276 -9.68 18.03 10.01
C ASN A 276 -8.60 17.36 10.89
N VAL A 277 -7.33 17.37 10.45
CA VAL A 277 -6.20 16.79 11.20
C VAL A 277 -5.19 17.87 11.60
N ILE A 278 -4.66 18.64 10.64
CA ILE A 278 -3.62 19.65 10.96
C ILE A 278 -4.22 20.90 11.62
N GLY A 279 -5.50 21.20 11.37
CA GLY A 279 -6.20 22.35 11.97
C GLY A 279 -6.11 23.65 11.16
N LYS A 280 -5.81 23.58 9.85
CA LYS A 280 -5.89 24.73 8.96
C LYS A 280 -7.34 25.20 8.87
N SER A 281 -7.59 26.49 9.07
CA SER A 281 -8.97 26.98 9.13
C SER A 281 -9.70 26.77 7.79
N PRO A 282 -10.98 26.32 7.79
CA PRO A 282 -11.77 26.22 6.57
C PRO A 282 -11.82 27.56 5.81
N ARG A 283 -11.84 28.68 6.54
CA ARG A 283 -11.81 30.03 5.97
C ARG A 283 -10.57 30.27 5.12
N GLU A 284 -9.39 29.89 5.60
CA GLU A 284 -8.15 30.00 4.81
C GLU A 284 -8.22 29.14 3.55
N ILE A 285 -8.66 27.88 3.69
CA ILE A 285 -8.81 26.97 2.55
C ILE A 285 -9.78 27.55 1.51
N PHE A 286 -10.95 28.04 1.93
CA PHE A 286 -11.94 28.60 1.00
C PHE A 286 -11.47 29.88 0.32
N ARG A 287 -10.64 30.70 0.97
CA ARG A 287 -10.01 31.86 0.31
C ARG A 287 -9.08 31.43 -0.82
N GLU A 288 -8.37 30.32 -0.67
CA GLU A 288 -7.54 29.70 -1.72
C GLU A 288 -8.36 29.06 -2.86
N PHE A 289 -9.66 28.84 -2.66
CA PHE A 289 -10.57 28.45 -3.74
C PHE A 289 -11.16 29.64 -4.48
N MET A 290 -11.33 30.77 -3.81
CA MET A 290 -11.87 31.99 -4.41
C MET A 290 -10.81 32.88 -5.05
N ASP A 291 -9.54 32.45 -5.08
CA ASP A 291 -8.38 33.23 -5.52
C ASP A 291 -8.30 34.64 -4.89
N LEU A 292 -8.84 34.77 -3.67
CA LEU A 292 -8.75 36.02 -2.92
C LEU A 292 -7.32 36.16 -2.42
N GLU A 293 -6.65 37.26 -2.79
CA GLU A 293 -5.25 37.51 -2.44
C GLU A 293 -5.01 37.29 -0.93
N ALA A 294 -4.01 36.45 -0.63
CA ALA A 294 -3.42 36.41 0.70
C ALA A 294 -2.64 37.73 0.87
N PRO A 295 -2.79 38.45 2.01
CA PRO A 295 -2.23 39.79 2.16
C PRO A 295 -0.71 39.90 1.95
N GLU A 296 0.03 38.79 2.04
CA GLU A 296 1.50 38.78 1.93
C GLU A 296 1.98 37.47 1.27
N ARG A 297 1.96 37.37 -0.07
CA ARG A 297 2.68 36.30 -0.78
C ARG A 297 4.13 36.73 -1.04
N THR A 298 5.08 36.15 -0.31
CA THR A 298 6.51 36.24 -0.66
C THR A 298 6.86 35.12 -1.64
N GLY A 299 6.90 35.44 -2.94
CA GLY A 299 7.32 34.51 -4.01
C GLY A 299 6.21 34.05 -4.96
N PRO A 300 6.52 33.20 -5.94
CA PRO A 300 5.59 32.81 -7.02
C PRO A 300 4.40 31.96 -6.56
N GLY A 301 4.46 31.39 -5.34
CA GLY A 301 3.42 30.51 -4.80
C GLY A 301 3.41 29.10 -5.41
N ASP A 302 2.45 28.28 -4.98
CA ASP A 302 2.17 26.95 -5.53
C ASP A 302 0.66 26.65 -5.36
N VAL A 303 0.18 25.55 -5.95
CA VAL A 303 -1.21 25.10 -5.82
C VAL A 303 -1.54 24.70 -4.37
N LYS A 304 -2.79 24.92 -3.96
CA LYS A 304 -3.28 24.75 -2.57
C LYS A 304 -2.99 23.39 -1.95
N TYR A 305 -2.95 22.33 -2.75
CA TYR A 305 -2.65 20.97 -2.32
C TYR A 305 -1.14 20.60 -2.37
N HIS A 306 -0.24 21.56 -2.52
CA HIS A 306 1.22 21.38 -2.31
C HIS A 306 1.71 22.07 -1.04
N LEU A 307 0.92 22.99 -0.50
CA LEU A 307 1.30 23.78 0.67
C LEU A 307 1.33 22.91 1.92
N GLY A 308 2.41 23.05 2.70
CA GLY A 308 2.52 22.50 4.05
C GLY A 308 1.76 23.35 5.05
N TYR A 309 1.62 22.83 6.27
CA TYR A 309 1.01 23.55 7.39
C TYR A 309 1.56 23.02 8.71
N SER A 310 1.40 23.76 9.79
CA SER A 310 1.76 23.30 11.12
C SER A 310 0.69 23.72 12.11
N GLY A 311 0.43 22.85 13.07
CA GLY A 311 -0.62 23.04 14.07
C GLY A 311 -0.31 22.24 15.31
N ASP A 312 -0.85 22.65 16.45
CA ASP A 312 -0.71 21.91 17.69
C ASP A 312 -1.98 21.09 17.94
N TRP A 313 -1.78 19.82 18.27
CA TRP A 313 -2.83 18.89 18.63
C TRP A 313 -2.81 18.65 20.13
N THR A 314 -3.98 18.64 20.76
CA THR A 314 -4.13 18.25 22.17
C THR A 314 -4.90 16.94 22.22
N THR A 315 -4.28 15.90 22.77
CA THR A 315 -4.92 14.59 22.90
C THR A 315 -6.10 14.65 23.87
N GLY A 316 -6.98 13.65 23.84
CA GLY A 316 -8.08 13.51 24.80
C GLY A 316 -7.61 13.45 26.27
N THR A 317 -6.36 13.03 26.49
CA THR A 317 -5.68 12.99 27.79
C THR A 317 -4.94 14.28 28.15
N GLY A 318 -4.87 15.26 27.24
CA GLY A 318 -4.25 16.57 27.45
C GLY A 318 -2.79 16.70 27.01
N ASN A 319 -2.20 15.68 26.37
CA ASN A 319 -0.85 15.74 25.84
C ASN A 319 -0.80 16.64 24.59
N LYS A 320 0.21 17.50 24.51
CA LYS A 320 0.41 18.39 23.36
C LYS A 320 1.37 17.76 22.37
N VAL A 321 0.95 17.70 21.11
CA VAL A 321 1.72 17.15 20.00
C VAL A 321 1.80 18.20 18.89
N HIS A 322 3.01 18.58 18.48
CA HIS A 322 3.18 19.48 17.36
C HIS A 322 3.10 18.71 16.03
N LEU A 323 2.20 19.11 15.16
CA LEU A 323 2.00 18.52 13.84
C LEU A 323 2.66 19.39 12.76
N SER A 324 3.40 18.75 11.85
CA SER A 324 4.03 19.40 10.70
C SER A 324 3.72 18.62 9.43
N LEU A 325 2.87 19.16 8.55
CA LEU A 325 2.68 18.63 7.20
C LEU A 325 3.72 19.24 6.25
N CYS A 326 4.51 18.39 5.59
CA CYS A 326 5.51 18.81 4.62
C CYS A 326 4.89 19.43 3.36
N PHE A 327 5.58 20.41 2.80
CA PHE A 327 5.37 20.83 1.41
C PHE A 327 5.80 19.70 0.47
N ASN A 328 5.13 19.56 -0.66
CA ASN A 328 5.51 18.60 -1.70
C ASN A 328 5.17 19.12 -3.09
N PRO A 329 5.98 18.80 -4.11
CA PRO A 329 5.60 19.00 -5.51
C PRO A 329 4.58 17.94 -5.95
N SER A 330 4.16 18.01 -7.22
CA SER A 330 3.32 16.98 -7.86
C SER A 330 4.00 15.62 -7.98
N HIS A 331 5.34 15.55 -7.95
CA HIS A 331 6.10 14.31 -8.03
C HIS A 331 5.85 13.49 -6.77
N LEU A 332 5.07 12.43 -6.93
CA LEU A 332 4.64 11.57 -5.83
C LEU A 332 5.85 10.89 -5.17
N GLU A 333 5.71 10.51 -3.91
CA GLU A 333 6.72 9.79 -3.11
C GLU A 333 8.03 10.52 -2.78
N TYR A 334 8.45 11.53 -3.55
CA TYR A 334 9.70 12.28 -3.29
C TYR A 334 9.72 13.00 -1.93
N VAL A 335 8.55 13.38 -1.40
CA VAL A 335 8.43 14.03 -0.09
C VAL A 335 8.79 13.09 1.07
N ASN A 336 8.80 11.77 0.86
CA ASN A 336 9.02 10.78 1.92
C ASN A 336 10.41 10.96 2.57
N GLY A 337 11.47 11.01 1.76
CA GLY A 337 12.83 11.26 2.25
C GLY A 337 12.98 12.64 2.89
N VAL A 338 12.25 13.65 2.41
CA VAL A 338 12.24 15.00 2.99
C VAL A 338 11.63 14.99 4.40
N ALA A 339 10.52 14.26 4.59
CA ALA A 339 9.88 14.11 5.90
C ALA A 339 10.77 13.35 6.90
N LEU A 340 11.43 12.27 6.47
CA LEU A 340 12.42 11.58 7.30
C LEU A 340 13.56 12.51 7.71
N GLY A 341 14.13 13.27 6.75
CA GLY A 341 15.19 14.24 7.03
C GLY A 341 14.75 15.34 8.00
N ARG A 342 13.53 15.86 7.84
CA ARG A 342 12.94 16.86 8.75
C ARG A 342 12.79 16.31 10.16
N MET A 343 12.29 15.09 10.30
CA MET A 343 12.14 14.46 11.61
C MET A 343 13.50 14.14 12.24
N ARG A 344 14.44 13.62 11.45
CA ARG A 344 15.82 13.38 11.87
C ARG A 344 16.45 14.66 12.44
N ALA A 345 16.31 15.78 11.74
CA ALA A 345 16.82 17.07 12.21
C ALA A 345 16.16 17.54 13.51
N LYS A 346 14.84 17.34 13.67
CA LYS A 346 14.11 17.63 14.93
C LYS A 346 14.65 16.78 16.09
N GLN A 347 14.79 15.47 15.87
CA GLN A 347 15.32 14.56 16.90
C GLN A 347 16.73 14.96 17.35
N ASP A 348 17.60 15.30 16.40
CA ASP A 348 18.97 15.72 16.71
C ASP A 348 18.97 17.07 17.48
N ARG A 349 18.09 18.01 17.09
CA ARG A 349 17.93 19.31 17.77
C ARG A 349 17.38 19.19 19.20
N PHE A 350 16.42 18.30 19.42
CA PHE A 350 15.78 18.10 20.73
C PHE A 350 16.50 17.07 21.61
N GLY A 351 17.60 16.48 21.13
CA GLY A 351 18.34 15.46 21.87
C GLY A 351 17.60 14.12 22.00
N ASP A 352 16.65 13.83 21.12
CA ASP A 352 15.92 12.55 21.06
C ASP A 352 16.80 11.46 20.42
N SER A 353 17.89 11.12 21.12
CA SER A 353 18.86 10.09 20.71
C SER A 353 18.23 8.69 20.65
N GLN A 354 17.18 8.45 21.46
CA GLN A 354 16.44 7.19 21.53
C GLN A 354 15.33 7.07 20.48
N ARG A 355 15.00 8.17 19.78
CA ARG A 355 14.02 8.23 18.67
C ARG A 355 12.58 7.94 19.10
N ARG A 356 12.26 8.22 20.36
CA ARG A 356 10.96 7.89 20.97
C ARG A 356 10.01 9.08 21.04
N HIS A 357 10.49 10.30 20.86
CA HIS A 357 9.71 11.52 21.09
C HIS A 357 9.13 12.14 19.82
N GLY A 358 9.22 11.47 18.68
CA GLY A 358 8.32 11.80 17.61
C GLY A 358 8.10 10.68 16.62
N LEU A 359 7.18 10.95 15.70
CA LEU A 359 6.63 10.00 14.75
C LEU A 359 6.65 10.62 13.36
N VAL A 360 6.99 9.80 12.36
CA VAL A 360 6.75 10.11 10.96
C VAL A 360 5.54 9.33 10.49
N ILE A 361 4.59 10.01 9.85
CA ILE A 361 3.47 9.38 9.15
C ILE A 361 3.58 9.73 7.66
N LEU A 362 3.72 8.70 6.82
CA LEU A 362 3.79 8.85 5.37
C LEU A 362 2.52 8.28 4.74
N ILE A 363 1.86 9.07 3.91
CA ILE A 363 0.58 8.72 3.27
C ILE A 363 0.77 8.61 1.76
N HIS A 364 0.51 7.43 1.23
CA HIS A 364 0.84 7.02 -0.13
C HIS A 364 -0.42 6.71 -0.94
N GLY A 365 -0.30 6.75 -2.27
CA GLY A 365 -1.26 6.10 -3.17
C GLY A 365 -0.76 4.71 -3.54
N ASP A 366 -1.64 3.75 -3.79
CA ASP A 366 -1.29 2.36 -4.11
C ASP A 366 -0.40 2.22 -5.35
N ALA A 367 -0.76 2.88 -6.45
CA ALA A 367 0.01 2.83 -7.69
C ALA A 367 1.40 3.47 -7.54
N ALA A 368 1.47 4.60 -6.84
CA ALA A 368 2.73 5.32 -6.62
C ALA A 368 3.66 4.57 -5.67
N PHE A 369 3.12 3.99 -4.59
CA PHE A 369 3.91 3.21 -3.63
C PHE A 369 4.60 2.00 -4.27
N ALA A 370 3.92 1.35 -5.22
CA ALA A 370 4.46 0.21 -5.96
C ALA A 370 5.41 0.61 -7.11
N GLY A 371 5.17 1.76 -7.75
CA GLY A 371 5.83 2.14 -8.99
C GLY A 371 7.05 3.06 -8.85
N GLU A 372 7.10 3.89 -7.82
CA GLU A 372 8.16 4.90 -7.66
C GLU A 372 9.37 4.36 -6.89
N GLY A 373 10.53 4.29 -7.55
CA GLY A 373 11.77 3.73 -6.96
C GLY A 373 12.24 4.44 -5.68
N VAL A 374 11.90 5.74 -5.52
CA VAL A 374 12.22 6.52 -4.32
C VAL A 374 11.58 5.94 -3.05
N VAL A 375 10.50 5.17 -3.17
CA VAL A 375 9.88 4.45 -2.03
C VAL A 375 10.85 3.42 -1.49
N GLN A 376 11.41 2.58 -2.35
CA GLN A 376 12.41 1.58 -1.94
C GLN A 376 13.66 2.23 -1.38
N GLU A 377 14.15 3.30 -2.03
CA GLU A 377 15.31 4.05 -1.53
C GLU A 377 15.06 4.61 -0.13
N THR A 378 13.88 5.19 0.10
CA THR A 378 13.50 5.77 1.40
C THR A 378 13.33 4.70 2.46
N LEU A 379 12.66 3.58 2.14
CA LEU A 379 12.53 2.44 3.05
C LEU A 379 13.91 1.95 3.49
N ASN A 380 14.87 1.82 2.57
CA ASN A 380 16.23 1.39 2.88
C ASN A 380 16.98 2.30 3.87
N LEU A 381 16.54 3.56 4.06
CA LEU A 381 17.10 4.47 5.05
C LEU A 381 16.61 4.20 6.49
N SER A 382 15.49 3.50 6.66
CA SER A 382 14.75 3.36 7.93
C SER A 382 15.60 2.86 9.10
N GLU A 383 16.54 1.93 8.85
CA GLU A 383 17.38 1.32 9.88
C GLU A 383 18.83 1.87 9.92
N LEU A 384 19.23 2.67 8.93
CA LEU A 384 20.59 3.19 8.84
C LEU A 384 20.86 4.22 9.94
N LYS A 385 21.97 4.09 10.69
CA LYS A 385 22.32 4.99 11.81
C LYS A 385 22.25 6.49 11.45
N GLY A 386 22.66 6.86 10.24
CA GLY A 386 22.65 8.25 9.76
C GLY A 386 21.25 8.81 9.45
N TYR A 387 20.25 7.95 9.24
CA TYR A 387 18.95 8.34 8.70
C TYR A 387 17.75 7.90 9.54
N ARG A 388 17.89 6.82 10.32
CA ARG A 388 16.82 6.24 11.13
C ARG A 388 16.16 7.27 12.03
N VAL A 389 14.82 7.17 12.10
CA VAL A 389 13.95 8.04 12.92
C VAL A 389 13.16 7.26 13.98
N GLY A 390 13.49 5.99 14.20
CA GLY A 390 12.81 5.12 15.18
C GLY A 390 11.58 4.42 14.63
N GLY A 391 11.52 4.20 13.32
CA GLY A 391 10.37 3.60 12.65
C GLY A 391 9.32 4.63 12.22
N THR A 392 8.74 4.38 11.05
CA THR A 392 7.74 5.22 10.36
C THR A 392 6.41 4.47 10.24
N LEU A 393 5.29 5.19 10.40
CA LEU A 393 3.98 4.67 10.06
C LEU A 393 3.67 5.00 8.59
N HIS A 394 3.60 3.97 7.75
CA HIS A 394 3.18 4.10 6.36
C HIS A 394 1.69 3.80 6.25
N VAL A 395 0.94 4.69 5.59
CA VAL A 395 -0.49 4.54 5.33
C VAL A 395 -0.70 4.59 3.83
N ILE A 396 -1.13 3.49 3.23
CA ILE A 396 -1.47 3.44 1.81
C ILE A 396 -2.98 3.66 1.71
N VAL A 397 -3.37 4.72 1.01
CA VAL A 397 -4.77 4.95 0.65
C VAL A 397 -5.04 4.17 -0.64
N ASN A 398 -5.39 2.90 -0.48
CA ASN A 398 -5.52 1.95 -1.58
C ASN A 398 -6.94 1.94 -2.13
N ASN A 399 -7.23 2.91 -3.01
CA ASN A 399 -8.47 2.96 -3.79
C ASN A 399 -8.50 2.04 -5.00
N GLN A 400 -7.49 1.19 -5.16
CA GLN A 400 -7.47 0.18 -6.21
C GLN A 400 -7.46 0.78 -7.63
N ILE A 401 -7.00 2.03 -7.79
CA ILE A 401 -6.93 2.69 -9.09
C ILE A 401 -5.88 3.82 -9.13
N GLY A 402 -4.97 3.76 -10.09
CA GLY A 402 -3.98 4.79 -10.38
C GLY A 402 -4.41 5.68 -11.54
N PHE A 403 -5.13 6.78 -11.27
CA PHE A 403 -5.74 7.62 -12.32
C PHE A 403 -6.70 6.79 -13.20
N THR A 404 -6.28 6.29 -14.36
CA THR A 404 -7.04 5.39 -15.25
C THR A 404 -6.48 3.97 -15.28
N THR A 405 -5.34 3.73 -14.63
CA THR A 405 -4.60 2.47 -14.65
C THR A 405 -5.09 1.55 -13.54
N THR A 406 -5.39 0.31 -13.93
CA THR A 406 -5.84 -0.72 -12.99
C THR A 406 -4.69 -1.33 -12.19
N PRO A 407 -4.95 -1.96 -11.03
CA PRO A 407 -3.92 -2.64 -10.24
C PRO A 407 -3.05 -3.62 -11.01
N THR A 408 -3.66 -4.37 -11.94
CA THR A 408 -2.98 -5.37 -12.79
C THR A 408 -1.99 -4.77 -13.78
N GLU A 409 -2.16 -3.50 -14.12
CA GLU A 409 -1.26 -2.76 -15.01
C GLU A 409 -0.26 -1.89 -14.23
N ALA A 410 -0.56 -1.58 -12.96
CA ALA A 410 0.27 -0.74 -12.11
C ALA A 410 1.42 -1.49 -11.42
N ARG A 411 1.31 -2.82 -11.24
CA ARG A 411 2.31 -3.63 -10.51
C ARG A 411 2.32 -5.09 -10.94
N SER A 412 3.45 -5.76 -10.66
CA SER A 412 3.62 -7.21 -10.90
C SER A 412 3.46 -8.07 -9.64
N SER A 413 3.10 -7.46 -8.52
CA SER A 413 2.92 -8.10 -7.22
C SER A 413 1.44 -8.14 -6.83
N VAL A 414 1.08 -8.95 -5.83
CA VAL A 414 -0.32 -9.06 -5.37
C VAL A 414 -0.76 -7.75 -4.70
N TYR A 415 0.07 -7.26 -3.77
CA TYR A 415 -0.21 -6.06 -3.01
C TYR A 415 0.68 -4.91 -3.49
N ALA A 416 0.14 -3.69 -3.44
CA ALA A 416 0.95 -2.49 -3.67
C ALA A 416 2.09 -2.38 -2.65
N THR A 417 1.88 -2.92 -1.46
CA THR A 417 2.78 -2.87 -0.31
C THR A 417 3.88 -3.92 -0.30
N ASP A 418 3.95 -4.81 -1.31
CA ASP A 418 4.92 -5.91 -1.33
C ASP A 418 6.39 -5.43 -1.33
N VAL A 419 6.67 -4.18 -1.76
CA VAL A 419 8.01 -3.57 -1.65
C VAL A 419 8.51 -3.47 -0.19
N ALA A 420 7.61 -3.32 0.78
CA ALA A 420 7.96 -3.22 2.20
C ALA A 420 8.48 -4.55 2.78
N LYS A 421 8.22 -5.68 2.12
CA LYS A 421 8.76 -6.99 2.54
C LYS A 421 10.27 -7.07 2.43
N LEU A 422 10.90 -6.21 1.62
CA LEU A 422 12.36 -6.11 1.50
C LEU A 422 13.04 -5.95 2.87
N LEU A 423 12.43 -5.17 3.77
CA LEU A 423 12.95 -4.90 5.12
C LEU A 423 12.19 -5.65 6.21
N GLN A 424 11.44 -6.70 5.83
CA GLN A 424 10.67 -7.51 6.76
C GLN A 424 9.73 -6.65 7.64
N ILE A 425 9.09 -5.67 7.02
CA ILE A 425 8.12 -4.79 7.68
C ILE A 425 6.77 -5.54 7.79
N PRO A 426 6.08 -5.52 8.96
CA PRO A 426 4.73 -6.04 9.04
C PRO A 426 3.74 -5.16 8.26
N ILE A 427 2.84 -5.80 7.52
CA ILE A 427 1.84 -5.14 6.70
C ILE A 427 0.44 -5.54 7.19
N PHE A 428 -0.37 -4.55 7.52
CA PHE A 428 -1.75 -4.70 7.97
C PHE A 428 -2.67 -4.20 6.85
N HIS A 429 -3.25 -5.12 6.08
CA HIS A 429 -4.29 -4.77 5.12
C HIS A 429 -5.63 -4.68 5.84
N VAL A 430 -6.33 -3.57 5.71
CA VAL A 430 -7.55 -3.30 6.47
C VAL A 430 -8.64 -2.77 5.56
N ASN A 431 -9.88 -3.21 5.81
CA ASN A 431 -11.05 -2.68 5.14
C ASN A 431 -11.33 -1.24 5.61
N GLY A 432 -11.27 -0.28 4.70
CA GLY A 432 -11.57 1.13 4.98
C GLY A 432 -13.01 1.39 5.40
N GLU A 433 -13.95 0.49 5.08
CA GLU A 433 -15.37 0.58 5.49
C GLU A 433 -15.62 -0.04 6.89
N ASP A 434 -14.59 -0.58 7.56
CA ASP A 434 -14.65 -1.00 8.96
C ASP A 434 -13.72 -0.12 9.84
N PRO A 435 -14.22 1.03 10.33
CA PRO A 435 -13.42 1.95 11.15
C PRO A 435 -12.90 1.36 12.46
N GLU A 436 -13.56 0.34 13.02
CA GLU A 436 -13.07 -0.34 14.22
C GLU A 436 -11.88 -1.24 13.90
N ALA A 437 -11.92 -1.93 12.75
CA ALA A 437 -10.77 -2.66 12.22
C ALA A 437 -9.59 -1.72 11.91
N VAL A 438 -9.86 -0.53 11.35
CA VAL A 438 -8.84 0.52 11.15
C VAL A 438 -8.22 0.94 12.48
N ALA A 439 -9.03 1.14 13.53
CA ALA A 439 -8.53 1.46 14.87
C ALA A 439 -7.61 0.36 15.44
N GLN A 440 -7.98 -0.92 15.25
CA GLN A 440 -7.15 -2.05 15.64
C GLN A 440 -5.83 -2.10 14.87
N ALA A 441 -5.84 -1.85 13.55
CA ALA A 441 -4.64 -1.81 12.72
C ALA A 441 -3.68 -0.69 13.16
N VAL A 442 -4.21 0.51 13.47
CA VAL A 442 -3.44 1.63 14.03
C VAL A 442 -2.81 1.25 15.36
N ARG A 443 -3.57 0.61 16.27
CA ARG A 443 -3.06 0.15 17.57
C ARG A 443 -1.88 -0.80 17.38
N LEU A 444 -2.04 -1.84 16.56
CA LEU A 444 -0.99 -2.83 16.30
C LEU A 444 0.24 -2.22 15.63
N ALA A 445 0.06 -1.38 14.62
CA ALA A 445 1.17 -0.76 13.89
C ALA A 445 2.00 0.16 14.77
N LEU A 446 1.35 1.00 15.59
CA LEU A 446 2.06 1.90 16.50
C LEU A 446 2.67 1.18 17.71
N ASP A 447 2.00 0.16 18.26
CA ASP A 447 2.60 -0.68 19.31
C ASP A 447 3.87 -1.37 18.76
N PHE A 448 3.84 -1.88 17.53
CA PHE A 448 4.99 -2.49 16.87
C PHE A 448 6.13 -1.48 16.67
N ARG A 449 5.81 -0.31 16.11
CA ARG A 449 6.78 0.76 15.91
C ARG A 449 7.42 1.18 17.23
N ASN A 450 6.65 1.32 18.30
CA ASN A 450 7.17 1.76 19.58
C ASN A 450 8.05 0.70 20.26
N GLU A 451 7.64 -0.58 20.19
CA GLU A 451 8.41 -1.70 20.75
C GLU A 451 9.73 -1.93 19.99
N PHE A 452 9.66 -2.03 18.66
CA PHE A 452 10.80 -2.46 17.84
C PHE A 452 11.54 -1.31 17.15
N GLN A 453 11.01 -0.09 17.16
CA GLN A 453 11.58 1.09 16.49
C GLN A 453 11.81 0.85 14.98
N ARG A 454 10.88 0.12 14.36
CA ARG A 454 10.87 -0.27 12.95
C ARG A 454 9.61 0.22 12.26
N ASP A 455 9.68 0.35 10.95
CA ASP A 455 8.56 0.79 10.11
C ASP A 455 7.40 -0.20 10.19
N ALA A 456 6.17 0.31 10.09
CA ALA A 456 4.94 -0.47 10.02
C ALA A 456 4.05 0.07 8.90
N VAL A 457 3.36 -0.82 8.18
CA VAL A 457 2.55 -0.45 7.02
C VAL A 457 1.08 -0.79 7.27
N ILE A 458 0.20 0.19 7.11
CA ILE A 458 -1.25 0.02 7.02
C ILE A 458 -1.67 0.21 5.56
N ASP A 459 -2.19 -0.84 4.94
CA ASP A 459 -2.75 -0.84 3.61
C ASP A 459 -4.28 -0.73 3.72
N MET A 460 -4.79 0.51 3.69
CA MET A 460 -6.22 0.77 3.86
C MET A 460 -6.92 0.65 2.51
N TYR A 461 -7.55 -0.49 2.30
CA TYR A 461 -8.36 -0.75 1.11
C TYR A 461 -9.63 0.09 1.15
N CYS A 462 -9.83 0.86 0.09
CA CYS A 462 -10.91 1.80 -0.05
C CYS A 462 -11.34 1.86 -1.53
N TYR A 463 -12.10 2.86 -1.95
CA TYR A 463 -12.43 3.08 -3.36
C TYR A 463 -12.32 4.57 -3.73
N ARG A 464 -12.45 4.89 -5.02
CA ARG A 464 -12.51 6.27 -5.54
C ARG A 464 -13.43 6.36 -6.74
#